data_AF-A0A257PLZ0-F1
#
_entry.id   AF-A0A257PLZ0-F1
#
_cell.length_a   1.000
_cell.length_b   1.000
_cell.length_c   1.000
_cell.angle_alpha   90.00
_cell.angle_beta   90.00
_cell.angle_gamma   90.00
#
_symmetry.space_group_name_H-M   'P 1'
#
loop_
_entity.id
_entity.type
_entity.pdbx_description
1 polymer ?
#
loop_
_entity_poly.entity_id
_entity_poly.type
_entity_poly.pdbx_seq_one_letter_code
_entity_poly.pdbx_strand_id
1 'polypeptide(L)' 'MIVEGIVRGHRDGHGFVTPDDGGPDVFLPPQQMRTVLHLDRVRVRVGKPDRRG' A
#
# COMPACT_ATOMS: atom_id res chain seq x y z
N MET A 1 -3.72 -12.01 -3.43
CA MET A 1 -2.95 -11.48 -4.58
C MET A 1 -1.69 -10.83 -4.02
N ILE A 2 -0.52 -11.00 -4.67
CA ILE A 2 0.71 -10.29 -4.27
C ILE A 2 0.94 -9.18 -5.29
N VAL A 3 1.23 -7.98 -4.81
CA VAL A 3 1.47 -6.78 -5.62
C VAL A 3 2.82 -6.21 -5.22
N GLU A 4 3.63 -5.83 -6.20
CA GLU A 4 4.92 -5.18 -6.01
C GLU A 4 4.84 -3.74 -6.48
N GLY A 5 5.38 -2.82 -5.70
CA GLY A 5 5.31 -1.41 -6.06
C GLY A 5 6.00 -0.47 -5.09
N ILE A 6 5.82 0.82 -5.34
CA ILE A 6 6.42 1.89 -4.54
C ILE A 6 5.40 2.43 -3.53
N VAL A 7 5.83 2.59 -2.28
CA VAL A 7 4.99 3.22 -1.23
C VAL A 7 5.00 4.74 -1.37
N ARG A 8 3.80 5.30 -1.53
CA ARG A 8 3.51 6.73 -1.42
C ARG A 8 2.79 7.02 -0.12
N GLY A 9 3.41 7.82 0.74
CA GLY A 9 2.81 8.24 2.01
C GLY A 9 1.92 9.46 1.85
N HIS A 10 0.77 9.46 2.52
CA HIS A 10 -0.11 10.62 2.66
C HIS A 10 0.12 11.30 4.02
N ARG A 11 -0.12 12.61 4.10
CA ARG A 11 0.08 13.40 5.33
C ARG A 11 -0.84 12.95 6.48
N ASP A 12 -1.99 12.36 6.15
CA ASP A 12 -2.95 11.85 7.14
C ASP A 12 -2.53 10.50 7.73
N GLY A 13 -1.35 10.00 7.38
CA GLY A 13 -0.75 8.80 7.97
C GLY A 13 -1.09 7.50 7.26
N HIS A 14 -2.01 7.50 6.29
CA HIS A 14 -2.21 6.37 5.37
C HIS A 14 -1.29 6.49 4.15
N GLY A 15 -1.24 5.46 3.31
CA GLY A 15 -0.48 5.51 2.06
C GLY A 15 -1.08 4.62 0.99
N PHE A 16 -0.40 4.58 -0.14
CA PHE A 16 -0.78 3.76 -1.29
C PHE A 16 0.45 3.08 -1.86
N VAL A 17 0.29 1.86 -2.34
CA VAL A 17 1.31 1.18 -3.15
C VAL A 17 0.89 1.27 -4.59
N THR A 18 1.69 1.94 -5.40
CA THR A 18 1.50 1.98 -6.85
C THR A 18 2.18 0.77 -7.47
N PRO A 19 1.41 -0.15 -8.09
CA PRO A 19 1.96 -1.36 -8.68
C PRO A 19 2.91 -1.06 -9.84
N ASP A 20 4.01 -1.79 -9.92
CA ASP A 20 4.94 -1.68 -11.06
C ASP A 20 4.34 -2.22 -12.37
N ASP A 21 3.30 -3.06 -12.28
CA ASP A 21 2.58 -3.65 -13.42
C ASP A 21 1.50 -2.73 -14.01
N GLY A 22 1.34 -1.51 -13.47
CA GLY A 22 0.32 -0.55 -13.90
C GLY A 22 -1.10 -0.89 -13.44
N GLY A 23 -1.23 -1.82 -12.50
CA GLY A 23 -2.49 -2.14 -11.84
C GLY A 23 -3.04 -1.01 -10.96
N PRO A 24 -4.23 -1.21 -10.37
CA PRO A 24 -4.82 -0.22 -9.47
C PRO A 24 -4.00 -0.04 -8.19
N ASP A 25 -3.90 1.20 -7.71
CA ASP A 25 -3.25 1.53 -6.45
C ASP A 25 -3.85 0.74 -5.28
N VAL A 26 -2.97 0.22 -4.43
CA VAL A 26 -3.36 -0.55 -3.25
C VAL A 26 -3.34 0.35 -2.02
N PHE A 27 -4.47 0.51 -1.35
CA PHE A 27 -4.55 1.27 -0.11
C PHE A 27 -3.75 0.60 1.02
N LEU A 28 -2.96 1.41 1.72
CA LEU A 28 -2.17 1.03 2.87
C LEU A 28 -2.66 1.77 4.12
N PRO A 29 -3.20 1.07 5.13
CA PRO A 29 -3.64 1.69 6.36
C PRO A 29 -2.46 2.24 7.18
N PRO A 30 -2.70 3.23 8.06
CA PRO A 30 -1.64 3.87 8.83
C PRO A 30 -0.79 2.92 9.67
N GLN A 31 -1.37 1.81 10.14
CA GLN A 31 -0.64 0.79 10.89
C GLN A 31 0.45 0.12 10.04
N GLN A 32 0.20 -0.10 8.74
CA GLN A 32 1.19 -0.68 7.83
C GLN A 32 2.26 0.34 7.45
N MET A 33 1.89 1.62 7.28
CA MET A 33 2.83 2.72 7.02
C MET A 33 3.88 2.89 8.12
N ARG A 34 3.59 2.50 9.37
CA ARG A 34 4.58 2.53 10.48
C ARG A 34 5.73 1.54 10.31
N THR A 35 5.55 0.51 9.49
CA THR A 35 6.55 -0.53 9.24
C THR A 35 7.32 -0.32 7.95
N VAL A 36 7.02 0.74 7.19
CA VAL A 36 7.65 1.02 5.90
C VAL A 36 8.18 2.45 5.84
N LEU A 37 9.33 2.63 5.18
CA LEU A 37 9.85 3.96 4.87
C LEU A 37 9.29 4.46 3.54
N HIS A 38 9.12 5.77 3.42
CA HIS A 38 8.67 6.40 2.18
C HIS A 38 9.68 6.13 1.04
N LEU A 39 9.18 5.79 -0.16
CA LEU A 39 9.95 5.38 -1.34
C LEU A 39 10.59 3.98 -1.26
N ASP A 40 10.31 3.21 -0.21
CA ASP A 40 10.74 1.81 -0.18
C ASP A 40 9.91 0.97 -1.16
N ARG A 41 10.57 -0.04 -1.74
CA ARG A 41 9.94 -0.96 -2.70
C ARG A 41 9.40 -2.15 -1.93
N VAL A 42 8.08 -2.33 -1.95
CA VAL A 42 7.42 -3.33 -1.11
C VAL A 42 6.71 -4.40 -1.92
N ARG A 43 6.67 -5.59 -1.33
CA ARG A 43 5.77 -6.68 -1.71
C ARG A 43 4.59 -6.70 -0.74
N VAL A 44 3.42 -6.29 -1.20
CA VAL A 44 2.20 -6.33 -0.39
C VAL A 44 1.31 -7.48 -0.80
N ARG A 45 0.79 -8.21 0.18
CA ARG A 45 -0.22 -9.24 -0.06
C ARG A 45 -1.60 -8.62 0.13
N VAL A 46 -2.27 -8.32 -0.97
CA VAL A 46 -3.65 -7.85 -0.98
C VAL A 46 -4.56 -9.02 -0.59
N GLY A 47 -5.11 -8.92 0.62
CA GLY A 47 -6.25 -9.73 1.07
C GLY A 47 -7.55 -9.21 0.44
N LYS A 48 -8.65 -9.98 0.55
CA LYS A 48 -9.97 -9.45 0.15
C LYS A 48 -10.20 -8.11 0.87
N PRO A 49 -10.69 -7.07 0.16
CA PRO A 49 -11.03 -5.82 0.81
C PRO A 49 -12.06 -6.14 1.89
N ASP A 50 -11.64 -5.97 3.14
CA ASP A 50 -12.55 -5.97 4.25
C ASP A 50 -13.39 -4.70 4.09
N ARG A 51 -14.59 -4.86 3.54
CA ARG A 51 -15.62 -3.82 3.51
C ARG A 51 -16.07 -3.55 4.95
N ARG A 52 -15.22 -2.90 5.75
CA ARG A 52 -15.71 -2.16 6.90
C ARG A 52 -16.27 -0.86 6.36
N GLY A 53 -17.60 -0.85 6.22
CA GLY A 53 -18.39 0.33 5.96
C GLY A 53 -18.44 1.27 7.16
#